data_AF-A0A1A0XKE2-F1
#
_entry.id   AF-A0A1A0XKE2-F1
#
_cell.length_a   1.000
_cell.length_b   1.000
_cell.length_c   1.000
_cell.angle_alpha   90.00
_cell.angle_beta   90.00
_cell.angle_gamma   90.00
#
_symmetry.space_group_name_H-M   'P 1'
#
loop_
_entity.id
_entity.type
_entity.pdbx_description
1 polymer ?
#
loop_
_entity_poly.entity_id
_entity_poly.type
_entity_poly.pdbx_seq_one_letter_code
_entity_poly.pdbx_strand_id
1 'polypeptide(L)'
;MASTEVEHEQHKQIDTGWRHEPEDAPSARFGWHGTATKSMYAAGWFCVAALLFMLIGNQVGHVEDIYLIVIAVALACILLYKMFKKKKWS
;
A
#
# COMPACT_ATOMS: atom_id res chain seq x y z
N MET A 1 -38.95 -48.43 -0.67
CA MET A 1 -37.49 -48.66 -0.82
C MET A 1 -36.86 -47.33 -1.18
N ALA A 2 -36.14 -46.71 -0.26
CA ALA A 2 -35.25 -45.56 -0.52
C ALA A 2 -34.03 -45.77 0.40
N SER A 3 -32.84 -45.95 -0.19
CA SER A 3 -31.58 -46.14 0.54
C SER A 3 -31.28 -44.94 1.42
N THR A 4 -31.11 -45.19 2.72
CA THR A 4 -30.68 -44.19 3.72
C THR A 4 -29.19 -44.31 4.06
N GLU A 5 -28.43 -45.10 3.32
CA GLU A 5 -26.97 -45.18 3.46
C GLU A 5 -26.33 -44.20 2.48
N VAL A 6 -26.11 -42.97 2.96
CA VAL A 6 -25.10 -42.11 2.35
C VAL A 6 -23.78 -42.66 2.88
N GLU A 7 -23.08 -43.40 2.03
CA GLU A 7 -21.74 -43.88 2.28
C GLU A 7 -20.90 -42.69 2.75
N HIS A 8 -20.44 -42.74 3.99
CA HIS A 8 -19.42 -41.84 4.51
C HIS A 8 -18.10 -42.26 3.84
N GLU A 9 -18.02 -42.05 2.52
CA GLU A 9 -16.81 -42.14 1.72
C GLU A 9 -15.77 -41.35 2.47
N GLN A 10 -14.88 -42.14 3.08
CA GLN A 10 -13.71 -41.78 3.83
C GLN A 10 -13.20 -40.44 3.32
N HIS A 11 -13.47 -39.36 4.09
CA HIS A 11 -13.08 -38.00 3.73
C HIS A 11 -11.57 -38.01 3.52
N LYS A 12 -11.16 -38.23 2.28
CA LYS A 12 -9.80 -38.13 1.81
C LYS A 12 -9.38 -36.75 2.26
N GLN A 13 -8.53 -36.68 3.28
CA GLN A 13 -8.11 -35.43 3.89
C GLN A 13 -7.63 -34.56 2.74
N ILE A 14 -8.48 -33.61 2.38
CA ILE A 14 -8.26 -32.76 1.23
C ILE A 14 -7.10 -31.91 1.69
N ASP A 15 -5.91 -32.18 1.16
CA ASP A 15 -4.78 -31.29 1.34
C ASP A 15 -5.15 -30.00 0.61
N THR A 16 -5.79 -29.13 1.38
CA THR A 16 -6.32 -27.86 0.94
C THR A 16 -5.17 -26.86 0.74
N GLY A 17 -3.91 -27.29 0.94
CA GLY A 17 -2.72 -26.47 0.77
C GLY A 17 -2.65 -25.32 1.76
N TRP A 18 -3.39 -25.37 2.88
CA TRP A 18 -3.38 -24.30 3.87
C TRP A 18 -2.02 -24.26 4.57
N ARG A 19 -1.23 -23.27 4.17
CA ARG A 19 -0.16 -22.74 5.02
C ARG A 19 -0.73 -21.67 5.94
N HIS A 20 -0.14 -21.57 7.12
CA HIS A 20 -0.31 -20.41 7.97
C HIS A 20 0.08 -19.15 7.18
N GLU A 21 -0.84 -18.19 7.13
CA GLU A 21 -0.61 -16.91 6.47
C GLU A 21 0.43 -16.09 7.28
N PRO A 22 1.18 -15.17 6.64
CA PRO A 22 2.08 -14.30 7.38
C PRO A 22 1.33 -13.52 8.48
N GLU A 23 1.95 -13.37 9.66
CA GLU A 23 1.32 -12.72 10.82
C GLU A 23 0.90 -11.27 10.55
N ASP A 24 1.65 -10.56 9.71
CA ASP A 24 1.33 -9.19 9.26
C ASP A 24 0.13 -9.14 8.31
N ALA A 25 -0.32 -10.27 7.77
CA ALA A 25 -1.39 -10.34 6.78
C ALA A 25 -2.17 -11.67 6.84
N PRO A 26 -3.08 -11.82 7.81
CA PRO A 26 -3.83 -13.05 8.08
C PRO A 26 -4.92 -13.37 7.05
N SER A 27 -5.09 -12.53 6.02
CA SER A 27 -5.96 -12.75 4.86
C SER A 27 -5.22 -12.50 3.54
N ALA A 28 -3.90 -12.69 3.51
CA ALA A 28 -3.07 -12.52 2.31
C ALA A 28 -3.58 -13.38 1.13
N ARG A 29 -4.30 -14.47 1.42
CA ARG A 29 -4.87 -15.36 0.41
C ARG A 29 -6.20 -14.89 -0.19
N PHE A 30 -6.91 -13.95 0.44
CA PHE A 30 -8.15 -13.36 -0.09
C PHE A 30 -7.90 -12.51 -1.35
N GLY A 31 -6.66 -12.08 -1.57
CA GLY A 31 -6.28 -11.37 -2.78
C GLY A 31 -5.32 -10.23 -2.50
N TRP A 32 -5.73 -9.00 -2.80
CA TRP A 32 -4.89 -7.81 -2.86
C TRP A 32 -4.03 -7.65 -1.60
N HIS A 33 -2.77 -8.05 -1.70
CA HIS A 33 -1.82 -8.01 -0.60
C HIS A 33 -0.43 -7.65 -1.11
N GLY A 34 0.34 -6.97 -0.28
CA GLY A 34 1.68 -6.48 -0.61
C GLY A 34 1.74 -4.97 -0.83
N THR A 35 2.73 -4.35 -0.19
CA THR A 35 3.05 -2.94 -0.41
C THR A 35 4.06 -2.80 -1.55
N ALA A 36 3.62 -2.29 -2.70
CA ALA A 36 4.53 -1.93 -3.78
C ALA A 36 5.32 -0.66 -3.39
N THR A 37 6.45 -0.83 -2.67
CA THR A 37 7.19 0.31 -2.13
C THR A 37 7.73 1.23 -3.22
N LYS A 38 8.12 0.68 -4.39
CA LYS A 38 8.65 1.48 -5.50
C LYS A 38 7.59 2.39 -6.12
N SER A 39 6.39 1.88 -6.38
CA SER A 39 5.30 2.69 -6.94
C SER A 39 4.80 3.73 -5.93
N MET A 40 4.80 3.41 -4.64
CA MET A 40 4.45 4.39 -3.59
C MET A 40 5.43 5.57 -3.54
N TYR A 41 6.74 5.33 -3.68
CA TYR A 41 7.72 6.41 -3.77
C TYR A 41 7.55 7.25 -5.04
N ALA A 42 7.30 6.61 -6.18
CA ALA A 42 7.05 7.31 -7.43
C ALA A 42 5.77 8.18 -7.36
N ALA A 43 4.68 7.64 -6.83
CA ALA A 43 3.43 8.38 -6.61
C ALA A 43 3.63 9.54 -5.62
N GLY A 44 4.39 9.33 -4.54
CA GLY A 44 4.71 10.39 -3.59
C GLY A 44 5.48 11.56 -4.22
N TRP A 45 6.52 11.26 -5.02
CA TRP A 45 7.25 12.29 -5.75
C TRP A 45 6.40 12.99 -6.81
N PHE A 46 5.50 12.27 -7.47
CA PHE A 46 4.52 12.86 -8.38
C PHE A 46 3.61 13.87 -7.66
N CYS A 47 3.09 13.54 -6.47
CA CYS A 47 2.30 14.48 -5.68
C CYS A 47 3.09 15.73 -5.29
N VAL A 48 4.36 15.60 -4.89
CA VAL A 48 5.24 16.74 -4.61
C VAL A 48 5.39 17.63 -5.84
N ALA A 49 5.67 17.03 -7.01
CA ALA A 49 5.79 17.78 -8.26
C ALA A 49 4.48 18.48 -8.66
N ALA A 50 3.33 17.83 -8.50
CA ALA A 50 2.02 18.41 -8.78
C ALA A 50 1.72 19.63 -7.89
N LEU A 51 2.04 19.56 -6.60
CA LEU A 51 1.87 20.69 -5.67
C LEU A 51 2.75 21.88 -6.06
N LEU A 52 3.98 21.64 -6.49
CA LEU A 52 4.87 22.71 -6.96
C LEU A 52 4.39 23.30 -8.30
N PHE A 53 3.80 22.50 -9.17
CA PHE A 53 3.25 23.00 -10.43
C PHE A 53 2.05 23.94 -10.21
N MET A 54 1.29 23.72 -9.13
CA MET A 54 0.18 24.60 -8.73
C MET A 54 0.64 26.00 -8.28
N LEU A 55 1.94 26.23 -8.09
CA LEU A 55 2.50 27.57 -7.82
C LEU A 55 2.44 28.48 -9.05
N ILE A 56 2.35 27.90 -10.26
CA ILE A 56 2.32 28.64 -11.51
C ILE A 56 0.88 29.08 -11.78
N GLY A 57 0.52 30.30 -11.37
CA GLY A 57 -0.83 30.85 -11.54
C GLY A 57 -0.95 32.34 -11.17
N ASN A 58 -2.16 32.90 -11.26
CA ASN A 58 -2.45 34.32 -10.95
C ASN A 58 -2.64 34.54 -9.43
N GLN A 59 -1.61 34.21 -8.66
CA GLN A 59 -1.65 34.33 -7.20
C GLN A 59 -1.17 35.73 -6.78
N VAL A 60 -2.09 36.58 -6.30
CA VAL A 60 -1.80 37.97 -5.90
C VAL A 60 -1.45 38.06 -4.41
N GLY A 61 -2.01 37.17 -3.59
CA GLY A 61 -1.86 37.19 -2.13
C GLY A 61 -0.74 36.32 -1.58
N HIS A 62 -0.16 35.41 -2.38
CA HIS A 62 0.91 34.45 -2.02
C HIS A 62 0.70 33.56 -0.78
N VAL A 63 -0.43 33.68 -0.09
CA VAL A 63 -0.76 32.81 1.06
C VAL A 63 -0.94 31.36 0.58
N GLU A 64 -1.60 31.17 -0.56
CA GLU A 64 -1.80 29.86 -1.18
C GLU A 64 -0.46 29.20 -1.55
N ASP A 65 0.45 29.95 -2.18
CA ASP A 65 1.82 29.52 -2.46
C ASP A 65 2.54 28.99 -1.20
N ILE A 66 2.43 29.70 -0.08
CA ILE A 66 3.09 29.31 1.18
C ILE A 66 2.53 27.98 1.67
N TYR A 67 1.21 27.79 1.67
CA TYR A 67 0.61 26.51 2.08
C TYR A 67 1.01 25.37 1.14
N LEU A 68 1.00 25.60 -0.18
CA LEU A 68 1.42 24.61 -1.17
C LEU A 68 2.89 24.19 -0.96
N ILE A 69 3.78 25.17 -0.75
CA ILE A 69 5.20 24.92 -0.49
C ILE A 69 5.39 24.16 0.83
N VAL A 70 4.73 24.59 1.91
CA VAL A 70 4.85 23.93 3.23
C VAL A 70 4.41 22.47 3.15
N ILE A 71 3.28 22.19 2.50
CA ILE A 71 2.78 20.82 2.33
C ILE A 71 3.70 20.00 1.43
N ALA A 72 4.17 20.58 0.31
CA ALA A 72 5.10 19.92 -0.60
C ALA A 72 6.43 19.55 0.10
N VAL A 73 7.00 20.46 0.88
CA VAL A 73 8.22 20.24 1.66
C VAL A 73 7.99 19.17 2.73
N ALA A 74 6.88 19.23 3.47
CA ALA A 74 6.55 18.21 4.47
C ALA A 74 6.47 16.79 3.85
N LEU A 75 5.80 16.65 2.70
CA LEU A 75 5.71 15.38 1.97
C LEU A 75 7.09 14.90 1.49
N ALA A 76 7.89 15.80 0.90
CA ALA A 76 9.24 15.48 0.44
C ALA A 76 10.13 15.01 1.61
N CYS A 77 10.06 15.69 2.77
CA CYS A 77 10.80 15.30 3.97
C CYS A 77 10.41 13.89 4.46
N ILE A 78 9.12 13.55 4.48
CA ILE A 78 8.64 12.21 4.88
C ILE A 78 9.16 11.14 3.91
N LEU A 79 9.10 11.38 2.61
CA LEU A 79 9.59 10.46 1.58
C LEU A 79 11.10 10.23 1.70
N LEU A 80 11.88 11.31 1.86
CA LEU A 80 13.32 11.25 2.06
C LEU A 80 13.68 10.51 3.35
N TYR A 81 13.01 10.80 4.46
CA TYR A 81 13.23 10.11 5.73
C TYR A 81 13.01 8.60 5.61
N LYS A 82 11.92 8.18 4.96
CA LYS A 82 11.64 6.75 4.72
C LYS A 82 12.71 6.10 3.84
N MET A 83 13.20 6.81 2.82
CA MET A 83 14.27 6.33 1.94
C MET A 83 15.60 6.17 2.70
N PHE A 84 15.98 7.13 3.54
CA PHE A 84 17.19 7.04 4.35
C PHE A 84 17.11 5.92 5.40
N LYS A 85 15.94 5.73 6.04
CA LYS A 85 15.74 4.60 6.95
C LYS A 85 15.87 3.25 6.23
N LYS A 86 15.30 3.09 5.03
CA LYS A 86 15.47 1.89 4.20
C LYS A 86 16.96 1.57 3.94
N LYS A 87 17.78 2.58 3.64
CA LYS A 87 19.23 2.40 3.36
C LYS A 87 20.03 1.96 4.59
N LYS A 88 19.63 2.40 5.79
CA LYS A 88 20.36 2.08 7.04
C LYS A 88 20.10 0.66 7.55
N TRP A 89 19.03 0.01 7.09
CA TRP A 89 18.58 -1.32 7.53
C TRP A 89 18.57 -2.34 6.38
N SER A 90 19.25 -2.03 5.28
CA SER A 90 19.51 -2.92 4.14
C SER A 90 21.01 -3.18 4.04
#